data_AF-A0A554W7Y2-F1
#
_entry.id   AF-A0A554W7Y2-F1
#
_cell.length_a   1.000
_cell.length_b   1.000
_cell.length_c   1.000
_cell.angle_alpha   90.00
_cell.angle_beta   90.00
_cell.angle_gamma   90.00
#
_symmetry.space_group_name_H-M   'P 1'
#
loop_
_entity.id
_entity.type
_entity.pdbx_description
1 polymer ?
#
loop_
_entity_poly.entity_id
_entity_poly.type
_entity_poly.pdbx_seq_one_letter_code
_entity_poly.pdbx_strand_id
1 'polypeptide(L)'
;MDASRLHTLTFAVRPAERAEGGPLRFEGIAYSGGVVPAYGWHGDVVIDLAGLKNADGDELPVLVDHQASVDAIAGKGRIYRFRQPDGTTGLRIEGEVIDATDAGRQIAALLKADFPLQMSVGMSANFREVTEPLAVNGRQVRVSNITNTTHSH
;
A
#
# COMPACT_ATOMS: atom_id res chain seq x y z
N MET A 1 18.30 -1.40 -21.06
CA MET A 1 18.26 -1.61 -19.60
C MET A 1 17.01 -0.92 -19.12
N ASP A 2 16.02 -1.68 -18.66
CA ASP A 2 14.77 -1.11 -18.15
C ASP A 2 15.02 -0.67 -16.71
N ALA A 3 14.91 0.62 -16.45
CA ALA A 3 15.24 1.19 -15.14
C ALA A 3 13.98 1.11 -14.26
N SER A 4 14.01 0.24 -13.27
CA SER A 4 12.94 0.12 -12.28
C SER A 4 12.78 1.45 -11.53
N ARG A 5 11.60 2.04 -11.56
CA ARG A 5 11.30 3.31 -10.88
C ARG A 5 10.57 3.05 -9.56
N LEU A 6 10.79 3.91 -8.57
CA LEU A 6 10.06 3.88 -7.31
C LEU A 6 8.68 4.50 -7.51
N HIS A 7 7.66 3.75 -7.11
CA HIS A 7 6.25 4.08 -7.30
C HIS A 7 5.53 4.00 -5.97
N THR A 8 4.72 5.01 -5.67
CA THR A 8 3.99 5.12 -4.41
C THR A 8 2.51 4.82 -4.62
N LEU A 9 1.93 3.96 -3.81
CA LEU A 9 0.47 3.83 -3.65
C LEU A 9 0.06 4.22 -2.25
N THR A 10 -1.01 5.01 -2.12
CA THR A 10 -1.56 5.45 -0.82
C THR A 10 -2.82 4.67 -0.47
N PHE A 11 -2.99 4.30 0.80
CA PHE A 11 -4.14 3.58 1.32
C PHE A 11 -4.42 3.97 2.78
N ALA A 12 -5.65 3.72 3.22
CA ALA A 12 -6.06 3.97 4.61
C ALA A 12 -5.70 2.78 5.50
N VAL A 13 -5.27 3.07 6.73
CA VAL A 13 -5.09 2.06 7.78
C VAL A 13 -5.89 2.41 9.02
N ARG A 14 -6.14 1.39 9.83
CA ARG A 14 -6.93 1.51 11.06
C ARG A 14 -6.18 0.86 12.22
N PRO A 15 -6.45 1.28 13.47
CA PRO A 15 -5.99 0.55 14.63
C PRO A 15 -6.47 -0.91 14.60
N ALA A 16 -5.59 -1.83 14.99
CA ALA A 16 -5.90 -3.25 15.13
C ALA A 16 -5.91 -3.66 16.62
N GLU A 17 -6.53 -4.80 16.94
CA GLU A 17 -6.57 -5.32 18.31
C GLU A 17 -5.17 -5.54 18.89
N ARG A 18 -5.00 -5.21 20.18
CA ARG A 18 -3.74 -5.41 20.92
C ARG A 18 -3.97 -6.26 22.16
N ALA A 19 -2.98 -7.09 22.50
CA ALA A 19 -2.87 -7.64 23.84
C ALA A 19 -2.62 -6.50 24.84
N GLU A 20 -3.11 -6.62 26.07
CA GLU A 20 -2.82 -5.65 27.13
C GLU A 20 -1.30 -5.47 27.30
N GLY A 21 -0.85 -4.21 27.31
CA GLY A 21 0.58 -3.87 27.39
C GLY A 21 1.40 -4.07 26.10
N GLY A 22 0.82 -4.60 25.02
CA GLY A 22 1.50 -4.75 23.72
C GLY A 22 1.60 -3.46 22.90
N PRO A 23 2.47 -3.45 21.86
CA PRO A 23 2.64 -2.29 20.96
C PRO A 23 1.34 -1.96 20.23
N LEU A 24 1.15 -0.69 19.86
CA LEU A 24 -0.01 -0.27 19.09
C LEU A 24 0.06 -0.88 17.69
N ARG A 25 -0.99 -1.61 17.31
CA ARG A 25 -1.07 -2.29 16.01
C ARG A 25 -1.94 -1.51 15.04
N PHE A 26 -1.63 -1.67 13.76
CA PHE A 26 -2.47 -1.20 12.66
C PHE A 26 -2.62 -2.28 11.60
N GLU A 27 -3.70 -2.19 10.84
CA GLU A 27 -3.94 -3.01 9.65
C GLU A 27 -4.64 -2.22 8.55
N GLY A 28 -4.58 -2.72 7.32
CA GLY A 28 -5.33 -2.15 6.21
C GLY A 28 -5.15 -2.90 4.90
N ILE A 29 -5.91 -2.48 3.89
CA ILE A 29 -5.78 -2.96 2.51
C ILE A 29 -4.79 -2.05 1.80
N ALA A 30 -3.59 -2.56 1.50
CA ALA A 30 -2.58 -1.82 0.76
C ALA A 30 -2.94 -1.69 -0.73
N TYR A 31 -3.58 -2.73 -1.28
CA TYR A 31 -4.04 -2.74 -2.67
C TYR A 31 -5.13 -3.78 -2.87
N SER A 32 -6.23 -3.41 -3.52
CA SER A 32 -7.39 -4.29 -3.71
C SER A 32 -7.24 -5.27 -4.88
N GLY A 33 -6.09 -5.33 -5.57
CA GLY A 33 -5.98 -6.01 -6.87
C GLY A 33 -6.50 -5.17 -8.05
N GLY A 34 -6.99 -3.95 -7.73
CA GLY A 34 -7.60 -2.87 -8.51
C GLY A 34 -6.94 -2.44 -9.81
N VAL A 35 -7.73 -1.85 -10.72
CA VAL A 35 -7.17 -0.76 -11.53
C VAL A 35 -6.94 0.41 -10.57
N VAL A 36 -5.73 0.96 -10.59
CA VAL A 36 -5.38 2.23 -9.97
C VAL A 36 -5.57 3.30 -11.04
N PRO A 37 -6.59 4.16 -10.92
CA PRO A 37 -6.84 5.17 -11.94
C PRO A 37 -5.81 6.30 -11.87
N ALA A 38 -5.54 6.93 -13.02
CA ALA A 38 -4.77 8.17 -13.11
C ALA A 38 -3.42 8.15 -12.35
N TYR A 39 -2.66 7.07 -12.51
CA TYR A 39 -1.35 6.87 -11.91
C TYR A 39 -0.27 7.72 -12.58
N GLY A 40 -0.32 9.02 -12.31
CA GLY A 40 0.53 10.02 -12.96
C GLY A 40 0.39 9.97 -14.49
N TRP A 41 1.52 10.14 -15.16
CA TRP A 41 1.65 10.06 -16.62
C TRP A 41 1.40 8.66 -17.24
N HIS A 42 1.26 7.61 -16.43
CA HIS A 42 0.98 6.25 -16.93
C HIS A 42 -0.51 5.96 -17.12
N GLY A 43 -1.41 6.87 -16.70
CA GLY A 43 -2.84 6.65 -16.79
C GLY A 43 -3.31 5.53 -15.86
N ASP A 44 -4.24 4.70 -16.32
CA ASP A 44 -4.78 3.61 -15.53
C ASP A 44 -3.81 2.43 -15.50
N VAL A 45 -3.45 1.98 -14.29
CA VAL A 45 -2.47 0.91 -14.10
C VAL A 45 -3.04 -0.22 -13.27
N VAL A 46 -2.55 -1.43 -13.49
CA VAL A 46 -2.79 -2.58 -12.61
C VAL A 46 -1.44 -3.10 -12.15
N ILE A 47 -1.30 -3.36 -10.85
CA ILE A 47 -0.11 -4.02 -10.32
C ILE A 47 -0.33 -5.51 -10.39
N ASP A 48 0.53 -6.21 -11.14
CA ASP A 48 0.53 -7.67 -11.18
C ASP A 48 1.21 -8.24 -9.92
N LEU A 49 0.39 -8.81 -9.04
CA LEU A 49 0.87 -9.37 -7.77
C LEU A 49 1.59 -10.70 -7.93
N ALA A 50 1.55 -11.35 -9.10
CA ALA A 50 2.29 -12.59 -9.33
C ALA A 50 3.81 -12.36 -9.32
N GLY A 51 4.26 -11.16 -9.72
CA GLY A 51 5.67 -10.79 -9.78
C GLY A 51 6.26 -10.23 -8.47
N LEU A 52 5.43 -9.96 -7.46
CA LEU A 52 5.87 -9.30 -6.23
C LEU A 52 6.67 -10.25 -5.33
N LYS A 53 7.90 -9.89 -4.95
CA LYS A 53 8.78 -10.81 -4.20
C LYS A 53 8.61 -10.78 -2.68
N ASN A 54 8.14 -9.67 -2.11
CA ASN A 54 8.09 -9.44 -0.66
C ASN A 54 6.67 -9.54 -0.08
N ALA A 55 5.73 -10.10 -0.84
CA ALA A 55 4.31 -10.08 -0.48
C ALA A 55 3.88 -11.22 0.45
N ASP A 56 4.86 -11.87 1.09
CA ASP A 56 4.69 -13.08 1.89
C ASP A 56 5.28 -12.91 3.31
N GLY A 57 5.27 -11.67 3.83
CA GLY A 57 5.50 -11.38 5.25
C GLY A 57 6.87 -10.84 5.64
N ASP A 58 7.68 -10.38 4.69
CA ASP A 58 8.94 -9.70 5.01
C ASP A 58 8.66 -8.43 5.83
N GLU A 59 9.49 -8.20 6.86
CA GLU A 59 9.38 -7.02 7.72
C GLU A 59 9.96 -5.81 7.01
N LEU A 60 9.19 -4.72 6.94
CA LEU A 60 9.52 -3.48 6.28
C LEU A 60 9.41 -2.31 7.28
N PRO A 61 10.32 -1.33 7.23
CA PRO A 61 10.18 -0.14 8.05
C PRO A 61 8.95 0.67 7.61
N VAL A 62 8.17 1.13 8.58
CA VAL A 62 7.11 2.12 8.36
C VAL A 62 7.73 3.49 8.58
N LEU A 63 7.81 4.28 7.50
CA LEU A 63 8.46 5.58 7.50
C LEU A 63 7.43 6.69 7.37
N VAL A 64 7.65 7.80 8.08
CA VAL A 64 6.93 9.06 7.83
C VAL A 64 7.57 9.77 6.64
N ASP A 65 6.74 10.35 5.78
CA ASP A 65 7.15 11.18 4.62
C ASP A 65 8.16 10.53 3.66
N HIS A 66 8.20 9.18 3.61
CA HIS A 66 9.19 8.41 2.84
C HIS A 66 10.65 8.76 3.15
N GLN A 67 10.91 9.36 4.31
CA GLN A 67 12.26 9.77 4.68
C GLN A 67 13.05 8.55 5.16
N ALA A 68 14.12 8.20 4.43
CA ALA A 68 15.01 7.09 4.77
C ALA A 68 16.02 7.49 5.87
N SER A 69 15.52 7.85 7.05
CA SER A 69 16.31 8.17 8.24
C SER A 69 15.80 7.39 9.45
N VAL A 70 16.65 7.20 10.45
CA VAL A 70 16.27 6.53 11.71
C VAL A 70 15.15 7.29 12.43
N ASP A 71 15.20 8.62 12.41
CA ASP A 71 14.22 9.47 13.10
C ASP A 71 12.82 9.41 12.47
N ALA A 72 12.74 9.08 11.17
CA ALA A 72 11.49 8.96 10.44
C ALA A 72 10.81 7.59 10.59
N ILE A 73 11.44 6.63 11.28
CA ILE A 73 10.86 5.30 11.51
C ILE A 73 9.71 5.44 12.50
N ALA A 74 8.48 5.22 12.05
CA ALA A 74 7.30 5.14 12.91
C ALA A 74 7.06 3.73 13.47
N GLY A 75 7.61 2.71 12.81
CA GLY A 75 7.41 1.33 13.22
C GLY A 75 7.81 0.34 12.15
N LYS A 76 7.11 -0.79 12.13
CA LYS A 76 7.38 -1.90 11.22
C LYS A 76 6.09 -2.53 10.74
N GLY A 77 6.09 -3.00 9.50
CA GLY A 77 4.94 -3.61 8.86
C GLY A 77 5.33 -4.84 8.05
N ARG A 78 4.31 -5.61 7.69
CA ARG A 78 4.41 -6.77 6.81
C ARG A 78 3.26 -6.72 5.82
N ILE A 79 3.55 -7.05 4.58
CA ILE A 79 2.56 -7.12 3.51
C ILE A 79 2.26 -8.58 3.20
N TYR A 80 0.98 -8.88 3.02
CA TYR A 80 0.50 -10.21 2.69
C TYR A 80 -0.42 -10.15 1.49
N ARG A 81 -0.29 -11.11 0.58
CA ARG A 81 -1.37 -11.40 -0.35
C ARG A 81 -2.58 -11.92 0.40
N PHE A 82 -3.76 -11.50 -0.03
CA PHE A 82 -5.02 -12.10 0.40
C PHE A 82 -5.93 -12.34 -0.80
N ARG A 83 -6.86 -13.27 -0.65
CA ARG A 83 -7.88 -13.56 -1.66
C ARG A 83 -9.22 -13.02 -1.19
N GLN A 84 -9.86 -12.25 -2.06
CA GLN A 84 -11.20 -11.72 -1.86
C GLN A 84 -12.26 -12.77 -2.19
N PRO A 85 -13.52 -12.58 -1.73
CA PRO A 85 -14.62 -13.51 -2.02
C PRO A 85 -14.88 -13.76 -3.51
N ASP A 86 -14.59 -12.77 -4.35
CA ASP A 86 -14.72 -12.85 -5.82
C ASP A 86 -13.55 -13.58 -6.51
N GLY A 87 -12.57 -14.06 -5.75
CA GLY A 87 -11.36 -14.71 -6.27
C GLY A 87 -10.22 -13.76 -6.63
N THR A 88 -10.42 -12.45 -6.53
CA THR A 88 -9.37 -11.44 -6.73
C THR A 88 -8.25 -11.61 -5.70
N THR A 89 -6.99 -11.46 -6.11
CA THR A 89 -5.84 -11.31 -5.22
C THR A 89 -5.57 -9.83 -4.92
N GLY A 90 -5.46 -9.48 -3.64
CA GLY A 90 -5.06 -8.15 -3.17
C GLY A 90 -3.85 -8.23 -2.22
N LEU A 91 -3.41 -7.07 -1.72
CA LEU A 91 -2.41 -6.91 -0.67
C LEU A 91 -3.03 -6.27 0.57
N ARG A 92 -2.80 -6.89 1.73
CA ARG A 92 -3.06 -6.32 3.05
C ARG A 92 -1.74 -5.99 3.73
N ILE A 93 -1.76 -5.03 4.63
CA ILE A 93 -0.64 -4.70 5.50
C ILE A 93 -1.08 -4.82 6.95
N GLU A 94 -0.17 -5.33 7.77
CA GLU A 94 -0.29 -5.33 9.23
C GLU A 94 1.02 -4.84 9.81
N GLY A 95 0.96 -4.15 10.94
CA GLY A 95 2.17 -3.66 11.57
C GLY A 95 1.99 -3.13 12.97
N GLU A 96 3.10 -2.66 13.50
CA GLU A 96 3.24 -2.18 14.86
C GLU A 96 3.94 -0.83 14.84
N VAL A 97 3.39 0.14 15.57
CA VAL A 97 4.01 1.44 15.82
C VAL A 97 4.89 1.31 17.06
N ILE A 98 6.11 1.84 16.99
CA ILE A 98 7.07 1.82 18.10
C ILE A 98 7.04 3.15 18.85
N ASP A 99 7.41 3.15 20.12
CA ASP A 99 7.55 4.37 20.92
C ASP A 99 9.00 4.85 21.05
N ALA A 100 9.94 4.16 20.40
CA ALA A 100 11.36 4.46 20.45
C ALA A 100 11.76 5.74 19.68
N THR A 101 10.89 6.24 18.79
CA THR A 101 11.13 7.44 17.96
C THR A 101 10.02 8.48 18.16
N ASP A 102 10.29 9.75 17.87
CA ASP A 102 9.27 10.79 17.86
C ASP A 102 8.19 10.53 16.82
N ALA A 103 8.58 10.09 15.62
CA ALA A 103 7.67 9.70 14.54
C ALA A 103 6.69 8.62 15.01
N GLY A 104 7.18 7.58 15.66
CA GLY A 104 6.34 6.50 16.17
C GLY A 104 5.37 6.97 17.26
N ARG A 105 5.83 7.80 18.21
CA ARG A 105 4.96 8.40 19.23
C ARG A 105 3.85 9.27 18.62
N GLN A 106 4.16 10.05 17.59
CA GLN A 106 3.20 10.91 16.90
C GLN A 106 2.14 10.09 16.14
N ILE A 107 2.57 9.11 15.34
CA ILE A 107 1.64 8.22 14.63
C ILE A 107 0.77 7.45 15.62
N ALA A 108 1.33 7.00 16.75
CA ALA A 108 0.55 6.32 17.78
C ALA A 108 -0.52 7.23 18.39
N ALA A 109 -0.22 8.51 18.61
CA ALA A 109 -1.20 9.48 19.10
C ALA A 109 -2.34 9.71 18.09
N LEU A 110 -2.01 9.85 16.80
CA LEU A 110 -3.00 10.03 15.73
C LEU A 110 -3.92 8.82 15.58
N LEU A 111 -3.37 7.61 15.59
CA LEU A 111 -4.16 6.36 15.55
C LEU A 111 -5.09 6.24 16.77
N LYS A 112 -4.62 6.58 17.97
CA LYS A 112 -5.45 6.57 19.18
C LYS A 112 -6.58 7.61 19.15
N ALA A 113 -6.37 8.70 18.41
CA ALA A 113 -7.37 9.74 18.19
C ALA A 113 -8.34 9.42 17.03
N ASP A 114 -8.26 8.22 16.44
CA ASP A 114 -9.03 7.81 15.25
C ASP A 114 -8.84 8.77 14.06
N PHE A 115 -7.65 9.38 13.96
CA PHE A 115 -7.32 10.25 12.84
C PHE A 115 -7.14 9.40 11.57
N PRO A 116 -7.69 9.82 10.42
CA PRO A 116 -7.63 9.04 9.18
C PRO A 116 -6.23 9.09 8.57
N LEU A 117 -5.34 8.22 9.04
CA LEU A 117 -3.99 8.10 8.50
C LEU A 117 -4.02 7.43 7.13
N GLN A 118 -3.27 8.05 6.23
CA GLN A 118 -2.90 7.47 4.96
C GLN A 118 -1.48 6.93 5.07
N MET A 119 -1.27 5.73 4.54
CA MET A 119 0.04 5.13 4.41
C MET A 119 0.34 4.86 2.96
N SER A 120 1.62 4.90 2.65
CA SER A 120 2.11 4.78 1.31
C SER A 120 3.14 3.66 1.19
N VAL A 121 2.99 2.80 0.20
CA VAL A 121 3.97 1.76 -0.12
C VAL A 121 4.75 2.16 -1.35
N GLY A 122 6.07 2.31 -1.16
CA GLY A 122 7.02 2.40 -2.26
C GLY A 122 7.27 1.03 -2.86
N MET A 123 7.09 0.89 -4.18
CA MET A 123 7.42 -0.33 -4.93
C MET A 123 8.36 -0.01 -6.08
N SER A 124 9.29 -0.92 -6.33
CA SER A 124 10.10 -0.91 -7.54
C SER A 124 9.41 -1.80 -8.58
N ALA A 125 8.99 -1.21 -9.69
CA ALA A 125 8.22 -1.92 -10.72
C ALA A 125 8.73 -1.60 -12.14
N ASN A 126 8.54 -2.56 -13.05
CA ASN A 126 8.71 -2.34 -14.49
C ASN A 126 7.32 -2.16 -15.11
N PHE A 127 7.22 -1.23 -16.06
CA PHE A 127 5.98 -0.95 -16.76
C PHE A 127 5.92 -1.69 -18.08
N ARG A 128 4.78 -2.32 -18.34
CA ARG A 128 4.44 -2.87 -19.64
C ARG A 128 3.10 -2.29 -20.06
N GLU A 129 3.09 -1.59 -21.18
CA GLU A 129 1.84 -1.16 -21.81
C GLU A 129 1.11 -2.37 -22.37
N VAL A 130 -0.21 -2.41 -22.17
CA VAL A 130 -1.06 -3.50 -22.62
C VAL A 130 -2.29 -2.89 -23.30
N THR A 131 -2.51 -3.25 -24.57
CA THR A 131 -3.62 -2.76 -25.39
C THR A 131 -4.81 -3.71 -25.42
N GLU A 132 -4.61 -4.96 -25.01
CA GLU A 132 -5.64 -6.01 -24.99
C GLU A 132 -6.12 -6.30 -23.56
N PRO A 133 -7.35 -6.80 -23.38
CA PRO A 133 -7.80 -7.28 -22.07
C PRO A 133 -6.84 -8.33 -21.51
N LEU A 134 -6.44 -8.17 -20.25
CA LEU A 134 -5.49 -9.08 -19.59
C LEU A 134 -6.10 -9.64 -18.31
N ALA A 135 -5.91 -10.94 -18.07
CA ALA A 135 -6.21 -11.54 -16.78
C ALA A 135 -5.06 -11.28 -15.79
N VAL A 136 -5.31 -10.47 -14.75
CA VAL A 136 -4.33 -10.12 -13.71
C VAL A 136 -5.01 -10.23 -12.35
N ASN A 137 -4.31 -10.70 -11.32
CA ASN A 137 -4.83 -10.80 -9.95
C ASN A 137 -6.16 -11.57 -9.84
N GLY A 138 -6.44 -12.53 -10.74
CA GLY A 138 -7.70 -13.29 -10.74
C GLY A 138 -8.91 -12.61 -11.38
N ARG A 139 -8.72 -11.49 -12.09
CA ARG A 139 -9.78 -10.77 -12.82
C ARG A 139 -9.37 -10.41 -14.24
N GLN A 140 -10.34 -10.24 -15.15
CA GLN A 140 -10.05 -9.54 -16.41
C GLN A 140 -9.99 -8.03 -16.16
N VAL A 141 -8.94 -7.41 -16.68
CA VAL A 141 -8.75 -5.96 -16.65
C VAL A 141 -8.77 -5.46 -18.09
N ARG A 142 -9.62 -4.46 -18.35
CA ARG A 142 -9.55 -3.64 -19.56
C ARG A 142 -9.03 -2.27 -19.16
N VAL A 143 -7.83 -1.92 -19.61
CA VAL A 143 -7.34 -0.55 -19.50
C VAL A 143 -8.04 0.22 -20.62
N SER A 144 -9.23 0.76 -20.33
CA SER A 144 -10.01 1.53 -21.30
C SER A 144 -9.78 3.00 -20.98
N ASN A 145 -9.04 3.71 -21.84
CA ASN A 145 -8.87 5.16 -21.76
C ASN A 145 -10.24 5.86 -21.76
N ILE A 146 -10.77 6.25 -20.60
CA ILE A 146 -11.77 7.32 -20.47
C ILE A 146 -11.51 8.09 -19.17
N THR A 147 -10.75 9.18 -19.27
CA THR A 147 -10.66 10.19 -18.22
C THR A 147 -11.82 11.19 -18.39
N ASN A 148 -12.84 11.10 -17.55
CA ASN A 148 -13.70 12.25 -17.25
C ASN A 148 -13.41 12.67 -15.81
N THR A 149 -12.44 13.56 -15.64
CA THR A 149 -12.19 14.25 -14.37
C THR A 149 -13.40 15.12 -14.02
N THR A 150 -14.05 14.85 -12.90
CA THR A 150 -14.78 15.88 -12.15
C THR A 150 -14.09 16.02 -10.80
N HIS A 151 -13.33 17.10 -10.65
CA HIS A 151 -12.84 17.52 -9.34
C HIS A 151 -14.03 17.83 -8.42
N SER A 152 -13.94 17.45 -7.15
CA SER A 152 -14.67 18.12 -6.05
C SER A 152 -13.90 17.87 -4.74
N HIS A 153 -13.26 18.96 -4.29
CA HIS A 153 -12.66 19.31 -2.99
C HIS A 153 -11.98 18.24 -2.12
#